data_AF-F8GUR3-F1
#
_entry.id   AF-F8GUR3-F1
#
_cell.length_a   1.000
_cell.length_b   1.000
_cell.length_c   1.000
_cell.angle_alpha   90.00
_cell.angle_beta   90.00
_cell.angle_gamma   90.00
#
_symmetry.space_group_name_H-M   'P 1'
#
loop_
_entity.id
_entity.type
_entity.pdbx_description
1 polymer ?
#
loop_
_entity_poly.entity_id
_entity_poly.type
_entity_poly.pdbx_seq_one_letter_code
_entity_poly.pdbx_strand_id
1 'polypeptide(L)'
;MGKSRAALDKAIPGVLEKLAGRLPGMLIESLREQWNDLDKLDRQIADIERRLQAWLKDDQACKAIAAIPGVGLLTATAAVATMGNPKPFRSGREFAAWLGLVPKQTGTGRKTVLLGISKRGDT
;
A
#
# COMPACT_ATOMS: atom_id res chain seq x y z
N MET A 1 -14.13 -20.04 13.16
CA MET A 1 -13.78 -20.20 11.73
C MET A 1 -12.98 -18.99 11.31
N GLY A 2 -11.74 -19.18 10.86
CA GLY A 2 -10.81 -18.06 10.60
C GLY A 2 -11.30 -17.19 9.46
N LYS A 3 -11.43 -15.88 9.71
CA LYS A 3 -11.76 -14.85 8.71
C LYS A 3 -10.49 -14.47 7.90
N SER A 4 -9.76 -15.46 7.38
CA SER A 4 -8.54 -15.20 6.59
C SER A 4 -8.82 -15.32 5.09
N ARG A 5 -8.07 -14.57 4.27
CA ARG A 5 -8.11 -14.64 2.80
C ARG A 5 -7.91 -16.09 2.32
N ALA A 6 -6.89 -16.77 2.83
CA ALA A 6 -6.63 -18.18 2.49
C ALA A 6 -7.80 -19.14 2.82
N ALA A 7 -8.52 -18.88 3.92
CA ALA A 7 -9.72 -19.68 4.26
C ALA A 7 -10.87 -19.39 3.29
N LEU A 8 -11.01 -18.14 2.85
CA LEU A 8 -11.96 -17.75 1.82
C LEU A 8 -11.63 -18.41 0.48
N ASP A 9 -10.35 -18.37 0.07
CA ASP A 9 -9.90 -18.91 -1.21
C ASP A 9 -10.19 -20.41 -1.34
N LYS A 10 -10.02 -21.15 -0.24
CA LYS A 10 -10.35 -22.57 -0.18
C LYS A 10 -11.86 -22.84 -0.23
N ALA A 11 -12.67 -21.92 0.30
CA ALA A 11 -14.11 -22.13 0.46
C ALA A 11 -14.93 -21.71 -0.77
N ILE A 12 -14.53 -20.65 -1.46
CA ILE A 12 -15.34 -20.02 -2.51
C ILE A 12 -15.76 -20.97 -3.64
N PRO A 13 -14.87 -21.80 -4.23
CA PRO A 13 -15.28 -22.71 -5.31
C PRO A 13 -16.45 -23.60 -4.91
N GLY A 14 -16.36 -24.24 -3.74
CA GLY A 14 -17.42 -25.11 -3.22
C GLY A 14 -18.69 -24.36 -2.77
N VAL A 15 -18.57 -23.08 -2.39
CA VAL A 15 -19.75 -22.23 -2.10
C VAL A 15 -20.49 -21.88 -3.39
N LEU A 16 -19.77 -21.49 -4.44
CA LEU A 16 -20.37 -21.16 -5.74
C LEU A 16 -21.05 -22.36 -6.38
N GLU A 17 -20.46 -23.56 -6.28
CA GLU A 17 -21.10 -24.81 -6.73
C GLU A 17 -22.40 -25.10 -6.00
N LYS A 18 -22.43 -24.95 -4.67
CA LYS A 18 -23.66 -25.15 -3.87
C LYS A 18 -24.75 -24.15 -4.22
N LEU A 19 -24.37 -22.93 -4.59
CA LEU A 19 -25.32 -21.86 -4.93
C LEU A 19 -25.80 -21.94 -6.39
N ALA A 20 -25.06 -22.61 -7.27
CA ALA A 20 -25.41 -22.76 -8.69
C ALA A 20 -26.79 -23.39 -8.91
N GLY A 21 -27.23 -24.30 -8.02
CA GLY A 21 -28.57 -24.90 -8.08
C GLY A 21 -29.68 -24.06 -7.43
N ARG A 22 -29.35 -22.93 -6.79
CA ARG A 22 -30.29 -22.13 -5.97
C ARG A 22 -30.44 -20.68 -6.42
N LEU A 23 -29.54 -20.19 -7.28
CA LEU A 23 -29.48 -18.82 -7.76
C LEU A 23 -29.51 -18.78 -9.29
N PRO A 24 -29.93 -17.65 -9.91
CA PRO A 24 -29.87 -17.48 -11.35
C PRO A 24 -28.45 -17.68 -11.90
N GLY A 25 -28.31 -18.41 -13.00
CA GLY A 25 -27.01 -18.73 -13.60
C GLY A 25 -26.15 -17.50 -13.89
N MET A 26 -26.75 -16.42 -14.41
CA MET A 26 -26.05 -15.17 -14.69
C MET A 26 -25.35 -14.59 -13.46
N LEU A 27 -25.98 -14.64 -12.28
CA LEU A 27 -25.37 -14.16 -11.04
C LEU A 27 -24.16 -15.00 -10.63
N ILE A 28 -24.26 -16.32 -10.78
CA ILE A 28 -23.18 -17.24 -10.43
C ILE A 28 -21.98 -17.06 -11.35
N GLU A 29 -22.21 -16.87 -12.65
CA GLU A 29 -21.13 -16.58 -13.60
C GLU A 29 -20.46 -15.23 -13.27
N SER A 30 -21.22 -14.17 -13.01
CA SER A 30 -20.61 -12.90 -12.58
C SER A 30 -19.79 -13.03 -11.29
N LEU A 31 -20.24 -13.81 -10.31
CA LEU A 31 -19.47 -14.06 -9.09
C LEU A 31 -18.18 -14.84 -9.36
N ARG A 32 -18.21 -15.81 -10.29
CA ARG A 32 -16.99 -16.53 -10.73
C ARG A 32 -16.02 -15.61 -11.45
N GLU A 33 -16.52 -14.72 -12.31
CA GLU A 33 -15.70 -13.72 -13.00
C GLU A 33 -15.00 -12.80 -12.00
N GLN A 34 -15.75 -12.21 -11.06
CA GLN A 34 -15.18 -11.35 -10.01
C GLN A 34 -14.15 -12.10 -9.16
N TRP A 35 -14.41 -13.37 -8.83
CA TRP A 35 -13.46 -14.18 -8.08
C TRP A 35 -12.15 -14.42 -8.86
N ASN A 36 -12.25 -14.75 -10.14
CA ASN A 36 -11.09 -14.91 -11.02
C ASN A 36 -10.30 -13.61 -11.17
N ASP A 37 -10.98 -12.47 -11.22
CA ASP A 37 -10.31 -11.17 -11.29
C ASP A 37 -9.53 -10.85 -10.02
N LEU A 38 -10.03 -11.25 -8.84
CA LEU A 38 -9.25 -11.13 -7.61
C LEU A 38 -7.97 -11.98 -7.65
N ASP A 39 -8.02 -13.21 -8.15
CA ASP A 39 -6.83 -14.06 -8.30
C ASP A 39 -5.81 -13.43 -9.28
N LYS A 40 -6.29 -12.81 -10.37
CA LYS A 40 -5.41 -12.07 -11.30
C LYS A 40 -4.75 -10.88 -10.61
N LEU A 41 -5.49 -10.10 -9.82
CA LEU A 41 -4.96 -8.97 -9.07
C LEU A 41 -3.92 -9.42 -8.04
N ASP A 42 -4.17 -10.52 -7.33
CA ASP A 42 -3.22 -11.09 -6.37
C ASP A 42 -1.89 -11.47 -7.05
N ARG A 43 -1.95 -12.05 -8.26
CA ARG A 43 -0.74 -12.35 -9.06
C ARG A 43 -0.02 -11.09 -9.51
N GLN A 44 -0.76 -10.08 -9.98
CA GLN A 44 -0.17 -8.80 -10.39
C GLN A 44 0.52 -8.08 -9.22
N ILE A 45 -0.08 -8.11 -8.03
CA ILE A 45 0.53 -7.57 -6.81
C ILE A 45 1.84 -8.30 -6.53
N ALA A 46 1.85 -9.64 -6.54
CA ALA A 46 3.05 -10.43 -6.33
C ALA A 46 4.15 -10.13 -7.37
N ASP A 47 3.79 -9.93 -8.64
CA ASP A 47 4.72 -9.54 -9.69
C ASP A 47 5.35 -8.17 -9.44
N ILE A 48 4.54 -7.20 -9.03
CA ILE A 48 5.02 -5.86 -8.67
C ILE A 48 5.94 -5.93 -7.46
N GLU A 49 5.56 -6.68 -6.42
CA GLU A 49 6.40 -6.87 -5.23
C GLU A 49 7.75 -7.49 -5.58
N ARG A 50 7.79 -8.49 -6.48
CA ARG A 50 9.06 -9.07 -6.98
C ARG A 50 9.94 -8.04 -7.67
N ARG A 51 9.33 -7.17 -8.50
CA ARG A 51 10.05 -6.07 -9.15
C ARG A 51 10.58 -5.04 -8.15
N LEU A 52 9.78 -4.69 -7.14
CA LEU A 52 10.22 -3.80 -6.05
C LEU A 52 11.37 -4.41 -5.26
N GLN A 53 11.33 -5.71 -4.97
CA GLN A 53 12.43 -6.41 -4.29
C GLN A 53 13.72 -6.39 -5.10
N ALA A 54 13.64 -6.59 -6.42
CA ALA A 54 14.79 -6.46 -7.30
C ALA A 54 15.35 -5.04 -7.26
N TRP A 55 14.49 -4.03 -7.39
CA TRP A 55 14.92 -2.63 -7.30
C TRP A 55 15.58 -2.29 -5.95
N LEU A 56 15.02 -2.76 -4.83
CA LEU A 56 15.62 -2.61 -3.50
C LEU A 56 17.02 -3.27 -3.42
N LYS A 57 17.24 -4.38 -4.12
CA LYS A 57 18.54 -5.07 -4.15
C LYS A 57 19.58 -4.38 -5.04
N ASP A 58 19.17 -3.58 -6.00
CA ASP A 58 20.10 -2.94 -6.93
C ASP A 58 20.39 -1.48 -6.54
N ASP A 59 19.41 -0.79 -5.95
CA ASP A 59 19.50 0.64 -5.64
C ASP A 59 20.08 0.92 -4.25
N GLN A 60 21.14 1.72 -4.19
CA GLN A 60 21.82 2.07 -2.93
C GLN A 60 20.97 2.95 -2.01
N ALA A 61 20.15 3.86 -2.56
CA ALA A 61 19.28 4.73 -1.77
C ALA A 61 18.15 3.91 -1.13
N CYS A 62 17.55 2.98 -1.89
CA CYS A 62 16.54 2.06 -1.36
C CYS A 62 17.10 1.22 -0.21
N LYS A 63 18.32 0.66 -0.35
CA LYS A 63 18.98 -0.10 0.73
C LYS A 63 19.23 0.74 1.97
N ALA A 64 19.71 1.97 1.80
CA ALA A 64 20.00 2.86 2.91
C ALA A 64 18.73 3.19 3.71
N ILE A 65 17.60 3.43 3.04
CA ILE A 65 16.32 3.70 3.69
C ILE A 65 15.75 2.43 4.35
N ALA A 66 15.84 1.27 3.70
CA ALA A 66 15.37 0.00 4.26
C ALA A 66 16.19 -0.47 5.48
N ALA A 67 17.40 0.04 5.68
CA ALA A 67 18.19 -0.26 6.88
C ALA A 67 17.64 0.43 8.15
N ILE A 68 16.74 1.41 8.01
CA ILE A 68 16.11 2.08 9.14
C ILE A 68 15.15 1.10 9.84
N PRO A 69 15.26 0.88 11.16
CA PRO A 69 14.36 0.00 11.89
C PRO A 69 12.89 0.37 11.68
N GLY A 70 12.09 -0.61 11.27
CA GLY A 70 10.66 -0.42 10.98
C GLY A 70 10.33 0.03 9.56
N VAL A 71 11.34 0.26 8.70
CA VAL A 71 11.13 0.59 7.27
C VAL A 71 11.31 -0.66 6.42
N GLY A 72 10.23 -1.11 5.79
CA GLY A 72 10.21 -2.28 4.91
C GLY A 72 10.29 -1.94 3.43
N LEU A 73 10.18 -2.97 2.59
CA LEU A 73 10.23 -2.89 1.12
C LEU A 73 9.39 -1.74 0.57
N LEU A 74 8.07 -1.76 0.82
CA LEU A 74 7.12 -0.81 0.23
C LEU A 74 7.47 0.63 0.61
N THR A 75 7.77 0.88 1.89
CA THR A 75 8.10 2.20 2.39
C THR A 75 9.44 2.70 1.86
N ALA A 76 10.45 1.84 1.79
CA ALA A 76 11.76 2.22 1.26
C ALA A 76 11.68 2.58 -0.23
N THR A 77 11.06 1.73 -1.03
CA THR A 77 10.90 1.96 -2.47
C THR A 77 10.00 3.16 -2.74
N ALA A 78 8.94 3.34 -1.95
CA ALA A 78 8.08 4.52 -2.07
C ALA A 78 8.84 5.81 -1.75
N ALA A 79 9.61 5.85 -0.66
CA ALA A 79 10.37 7.05 -0.29
C ALA A 79 11.33 7.50 -1.40
N VAL A 80 12.06 6.56 -2.01
CA VAL A 80 12.96 6.87 -3.14
C VAL A 80 12.18 7.29 -4.39
N ALA A 81 11.11 6.56 -4.73
CA ALA A 81 10.29 6.88 -5.90
C ALA A 81 9.64 8.26 -5.80
N THR A 82 9.09 8.60 -4.64
CA THR A 82 8.42 9.88 -4.39
C THR A 82 9.43 11.02 -4.31
N MET A 83 10.64 10.77 -3.77
CA MET A 83 11.68 11.80 -3.69
C MET A 83 12.24 12.16 -5.06
N GLY A 84 12.43 11.19 -5.95
CA GLY A 84 13.01 11.41 -7.29
C GLY A 84 14.40 12.05 -7.22
N ASN A 85 14.46 13.39 -7.33
CA ASN A 85 15.68 14.15 -7.12
C ASN A 85 15.71 14.75 -5.70
N PRO A 86 16.68 14.39 -4.83
CA PRO A 86 16.76 14.92 -3.46
C PRO A 86 17.23 16.38 -3.38
N LYS A 87 17.87 16.92 -4.43
CA LYS A 87 18.51 18.25 -4.40
C LYS A 87 17.59 19.44 -4.02
N PRO A 88 16.28 19.46 -4.33
CA PRO A 88 15.38 20.53 -3.91
C PRO A 88 15.19 20.61 -2.39
N PHE A 89 15.37 19.51 -1.65
CA PHE A 89 15.21 19.48 -0.20
C PHE A 89 16.52 19.85 0.49
N ARG A 90 16.48 20.86 1.37
CA ARG A 90 17.63 21.31 2.17
C ARG A 90 17.92 20.37 3.34
N SER A 91 16.93 19.60 3.79
CA SER A 91 17.08 18.63 4.88
C SER A 91 16.02 17.53 4.84
N GLY A 92 16.28 16.40 5.52
CA GLY A 92 15.29 15.35 5.71
C GLY A 92 14.04 15.80 6.47
N ARG A 93 14.13 16.85 7.30
CA ARG A 93 12.97 17.45 7.98
C ARG A 93 12.06 18.18 6.99
N GLU A 94 12.64 18.85 6.01
CA GLU A 94 11.88 19.51 4.94
C GLU A 94 11.19 18.48 4.05
N PHE A 95 11.87 17.38 3.72
CA PHE A 95 11.25 16.26 3.02
C PHE A 95 10.10 15.63 3.84
N ALA A 96 10.29 15.40 5.13
CA ALA A 96 9.24 14.89 6.01
C ALA A 96 8.04 15.86 6.12
N ALA A 97 8.29 17.17 6.08
CA ALA A 97 7.23 18.16 6.06
C ALA A 97 6.45 18.15 4.75
N TRP A 98 7.15 18.01 3.62
CA TRP A 98 6.53 17.88 2.30
C TRP A 98 5.69 16.60 2.19
N LEU A 99 6.16 15.46 2.72
CA LEU A 99 5.39 14.22 2.82
C LEU A 99 4.21 14.26 3.82
N GLY A 100 4.02 15.36 4.55
CA GLY A 100 2.96 15.47 5.57
C GLY A 100 3.22 14.65 6.84
N LEU A 101 4.46 14.22 7.08
CA LEU A 101 4.88 13.46 8.28
C LEU A 101 5.13 14.34 9.50
N VAL A 102 4.90 15.65 9.38
CA VAL A 102 5.06 16.63 10.48
C VAL A 102 3.69 17.01 11.05
N PRO A 103 3.63 17.40 12.34
CA PRO A 103 2.38 17.90 12.91
C PRO A 103 1.92 19.18 12.21
N LYS A 104 0.61 19.29 11.95
CA LYS A 104 0.05 20.48 11.29
C LYS A 104 0.26 21.70 12.19
N GLN A 105 0.69 22.82 11.60
CA GLN A 105 0.83 24.09 12.32
C GLN A 105 -0.31 25.03 11.94
N THR A 106 -0.87 25.72 12.94
CA THR A 106 -1.83 26.81 12.76
C THR A 106 -1.51 27.94 13.72
N GLY A 107 -1.70 29.18 13.29
CA GLY A 107 -1.45 30.34 14.15
C GLY A 107 -1.56 31.65 13.40
N THR A 108 -1.92 32.72 14.11
CA THR A 108 -1.88 34.09 13.61
C THR A 108 -1.00 34.94 14.53
N GLY A 109 -0.09 35.72 13.92
CA GLY A 109 0.58 36.92 14.44
C GLY A 109 1.39 36.89 15.75
N ARG A 110 1.17 35.93 16.68
CA ARG A 110 1.82 35.88 18.00
C ARG A 110 1.71 34.53 18.74
N LYS A 111 0.93 33.56 18.26
CA LYS A 111 0.89 32.19 18.81
C LYS A 111 0.86 31.16 17.69
N THR A 112 1.87 30.29 17.66
CA THR A 112 1.89 29.09 16.83
C THR A 112 1.44 27.90 17.67
N VAL A 113 0.40 27.20 17.21
CA VAL A 113 -0.10 25.98 17.84
C VAL A 113 0.26 24.79 16.96
N LEU A 114 1.00 23.84 17.52
CA LEU A 114 1.22 22.52 16.92
C LEU A 114 -0.03 21.67 17.15
N LEU A 115 -0.64 21.19 16.05
CA LEU A 115 -1.74 20.23 16.07
C LEU A 115 -1.19 18.81 15.95
N GLY A 116 -2.07 17.80 15.85
CA GLY A 116 -1.66 16.42 15.58
C GLY A 116 -1.09 16.20 14.17
N ILE A 117 -0.43 15.06 13.99
CA ILE A 117 -0.04 14.58 12.66
C ILE A 117 -1.29 14.07 11.95
N SER A 118 -1.54 14.61 10.75
CA SER A 118 -2.62 14.15 9.88
C SER A 118 -2.37 12.70 9.48
N LYS A 119 -3.31 11.79 9.78
CA LYS A 119 -3.25 10.40 9.30
C LYS A 119 -3.65 10.27 7.82
N ARG A 120 -3.81 11.40 7.11
CA ARG A 120 -4.20 11.43 5.70
C ARG A 120 -3.04 11.16 4.74
N GLY A 121 -1.78 11.29 5.18
CA GLY A 121 -0.61 11.15 4.31
C GLY A 121 -0.45 12.34 3.35
N ASP A 122 0.18 12.08 2.20
CA ASP A 122 0.32 13.01 1.08
C ASP A 122 -1.05 13.23 0.41
N THR A 123 -1.43 14.48 0.12
CA THR A 123 -2.73 14.83 -0.50
C THR A 123 -2.51 15.57 -1.81
#